data_AF-Q9M6P0-F1
#
_entry.id   AF-Q9M6P0-F1
#
_cell.length_a   1.000
_cell.length_b   1.000
_cell.length_c   1.000
_cell.angle_alpha   90.00
_cell.angle_beta   90.00
_cell.angle_gamma   90.00
#
_symmetry.space_group_name_H-M   'P 1'
#
loop_
_entity.id
_entity.type
_entity.pdbx_description
1 polymer ?
#
loop_
_entity_poly.entity_id
_entity_poly.type
_entity_poly.pdbx_seq_one_letter_code
_entity_poly.pdbx_strand_id
1 'polypeptide(L)'
;WRPYLIGRHFKVKTDHDSLKYFLEQRLSSEEQQKWVTKILGYDFEIVYKKGKQNVVADALSRKDEDVEAFLCAISIIQPDWIIEARDEWKNDEKVWTLIERLQQDSGASDTFTWKNDSLWYKDRLYLCKSSQLKQKVLLGTAHLSSRR
;
A
#
# COMPACT_ATOMS: atom_id res chain seq x y z
N TRP A 1 -20.26 -9.37 6.95
CA TRP A 1 -21.39 -8.88 7.79
C TRP A 1 -22.60 -9.80 7.78
N ARG A 2 -22.94 -10.49 6.67
CA ARG A 2 -24.09 -11.43 6.58
C ARG A 2 -24.32 -12.36 7.79
N PRO A 3 -23.32 -13.08 8.34
CA PRO A 3 -23.54 -13.96 9.51
C PRO A 3 -23.92 -13.21 10.81
N TYR A 4 -23.62 -11.92 10.90
CA TYR A 4 -23.94 -11.09 12.07
C TYR A 4 -25.33 -10.44 12.00
N LEU A 5 -25.83 -10.22 10.78
CA LEU A 5 -27.08 -9.49 10.52
C LEU A 5 -28.27 -10.39 10.20
N ILE A 6 -28.03 -11.66 9.85
CA ILE A 6 -29.13 -12.58 9.53
C ILE A 6 -29.92 -12.94 10.79
N GLY A 7 -31.25 -12.85 10.72
CA GLY A 7 -32.16 -13.18 11.83
C GLY A 7 -32.17 -12.16 12.98
N ARG A 8 -31.60 -10.96 12.81
CA ARG A 8 -31.65 -9.87 13.80
C ARG A 8 -32.15 -8.58 13.16
N HIS A 9 -32.97 -7.84 13.90
CA HIS A 9 -33.33 -6.48 13.54
C HIS A 9 -32.14 -5.54 13.80
N PHE A 10 -31.77 -4.74 12.80
CA PHE A 10 -30.69 -3.75 12.94
C PHE A 10 -31.04 -2.40 12.31
N LYS A 11 -30.36 -1.33 12.75
CA LYS A 11 -30.58 0.01 12.23
C LYS A 11 -29.45 0.45 11.32
N VAL A 12 -29.78 0.83 10.09
CA VAL A 12 -28.84 1.39 9.12
C VAL A 12 -28.90 2.91 9.23
N LYS A 13 -27.81 3.53 9.68
CA LYS A 13 -27.70 4.99 9.75
C LYS A 13 -27.04 5.50 8.48
N THR A 14 -27.73 6.35 7.74
CA THR A 14 -27.24 6.95 6.48
C THR A 14 -27.41 8.45 6.51
N ASP A 15 -26.52 9.17 5.86
CA ASP A 15 -26.61 10.62 5.64
C ASP A 15 -27.36 10.99 4.36
N HIS A 16 -27.90 9.98 3.66
CA HIS A 16 -28.70 10.17 2.46
C HIS A 16 -30.18 9.91 2.73
N ASP A 17 -30.97 10.99 2.78
CA ASP A 17 -32.40 10.93 3.15
C ASP A 17 -33.26 10.14 2.16
N SER A 18 -32.89 10.16 0.86
CA SER A 18 -33.61 9.42 -0.19
C SER A 18 -33.60 7.91 0.03
N LEU A 19 -32.56 7.36 0.69
CA LEU A 19 -32.46 5.93 0.98
C LEU A 19 -33.47 5.47 2.02
N LYS A 20 -34.04 6.38 2.82
CA LYS A 20 -35.11 6.03 3.77
C LYS A 20 -36.31 5.39 3.08
N TYR A 21 -36.62 5.86 1.87
CA TYR A 21 -37.75 5.40 1.05
C TYR A 21 -37.31 4.40 -0.02
N PHE A 22 -36.12 3.81 0.09
CA PHE A 22 -35.57 2.93 -0.94
C PHE A 22 -36.48 1.74 -1.30
N LEU A 23 -37.21 1.20 -0.31
CA LEU A 23 -38.16 0.10 -0.53
C LEU A 23 -39.53 0.57 -1.06
N GLU A 24 -39.87 1.85 -0.88
CA GLU A 24 -41.14 2.45 -1.33
C GLU A 24 -41.02 3.06 -2.74
N GLN A 25 -39.79 3.34 -3.18
CA GLN A 25 -39.51 3.90 -4.50
C GLN A 25 -39.75 2.89 -5.61
N ARG A 26 -40.27 3.37 -6.75
CA ARG A 26 -40.39 2.58 -7.98
C ARG A 26 -38.99 2.36 -8.56
N LEU A 27 -38.42 1.18 -8.32
CA LEU A 27 -37.11 0.75 -8.81
C LEU A 27 -37.16 0.65 -10.35
N SER A 28 -36.44 1.52 -11.03
CA SER A 28 -36.37 1.56 -12.50
C SER A 28 -35.11 0.91 -13.05
N SER A 29 -34.05 0.82 -12.24
CA SER A 29 -32.75 0.25 -12.64
C SER A 29 -32.61 -1.22 -12.22
N GLU A 30 -32.03 -2.05 -13.10
CA GLU A 30 -31.70 -3.45 -12.80
C GLU A 30 -30.77 -3.58 -11.59
N GLU A 31 -29.86 -2.63 -11.40
CA GLU A 31 -28.95 -2.63 -10.25
C GLU A 31 -29.72 -2.43 -8.94
N GLN A 32 -30.69 -1.52 -8.93
CA GLN A 32 -31.56 -1.30 -7.77
C GLN A 32 -32.37 -2.57 -7.45
N GLN A 33 -32.87 -3.28 -8.46
CA GLN A 33 -33.59 -4.55 -8.27
C GLN A 33 -32.70 -5.67 -7.70
N LYS A 34 -31.44 -5.76 -8.16
CA LYS A 34 -30.44 -6.69 -7.57
C LYS A 34 -30.17 -6.37 -6.10
N TRP A 35 -30.03 -5.08 -5.77
CA TRP A 35 -29.83 -4.64 -4.38
C TRP A 35 -31.04 -4.91 -3.50
N VAL A 36 -32.26 -4.65 -3.99
CA VAL A 36 -33.48 -4.95 -3.23
C VAL A 36 -33.63 -6.43 -2.97
N THR A 37 -33.42 -7.30 -3.97
CA THR A 37 -33.44 -8.76 -3.76
C THR A 37 -32.43 -9.21 -2.71
N LYS A 38 -31.25 -8.57 -2.68
CA LYS A 38 -30.21 -8.87 -1.69
C LYS A 38 -30.59 -8.43 -0.28
N ILE A 39 -31.33 -7.33 -0.16
CA ILE A 39 -31.67 -6.68 1.10
C ILE A 39 -32.99 -7.24 1.68
N LEU A 40 -33.89 -7.75 0.85
CA LEU A 40 -35.21 -8.31 1.24
C LEU A 40 -35.13 -9.43 2.30
N GLY A 41 -34.00 -10.14 2.36
CA GLY A 41 -33.75 -11.20 3.35
C GLY A 41 -33.28 -10.70 4.73
N TYR A 42 -33.22 -9.39 4.96
CA TYR A 42 -32.79 -8.79 6.22
C TYR A 42 -33.92 -7.97 6.84
N ASP A 43 -33.98 -7.99 8.17
CA ASP A 43 -34.86 -7.12 8.95
C ASP A 43 -34.06 -5.89 9.41
N PHE A 44 -34.39 -4.71 8.88
CA PHE A 44 -33.67 -3.49 9.18
C PHE A 44 -34.55 -2.24 9.10
N GLU A 45 -34.10 -1.19 9.79
CA GLU A 45 -34.69 0.15 9.75
C GLU A 45 -33.65 1.15 9.24
N ILE A 46 -33.98 1.95 8.22
CA ILE A 46 -33.11 3.03 7.74
C ILE A 46 -33.41 4.31 8.51
N VAL A 47 -32.40 4.83 9.22
CA VAL A 47 -32.49 6.05 10.01
C VAL A 47 -31.58 7.11 9.39
N TYR A 48 -32.17 8.23 9.00
CA TYR A 48 -31.40 9.38 8.55
C TYR A 48 -30.56 9.97 9.70
N LYS A 49 -29.28 10.21 9.43
CA LYS A 49 -28.35 10.87 10.34
C LYS A 49 -27.54 11.90 9.57
N LYS A 50 -27.68 13.17 9.94
CA LYS A 50 -26.98 14.29 9.29
C LYS A 50 -25.47 14.02 9.19
N GLY A 51 -24.87 14.26 8.02
CA GLY A 51 -23.45 13.95 7.74
C GLY A 51 -22.47 14.46 8.79
N LYS A 52 -22.70 15.64 9.40
CA LYS A 52 -21.89 16.18 10.51
C LYS A 52 -21.81 15.27 11.75
N GLN A 53 -22.79 14.40 11.96
CA GLN A 53 -22.79 13.42 13.04
C GLN A 53 -22.30 12.04 12.57
N ASN A 54 -22.19 11.83 11.26
CA ASN A 54 -21.74 10.58 10.64
C ASN A 54 -20.21 10.56 10.39
N VAL A 55 -19.45 11.31 11.20
CA VAL A 55 -18.00 11.52 11.04
C VAL A 55 -17.21 10.22 10.93
N VAL A 56 -17.60 9.18 11.68
CA VAL A 56 -16.90 7.89 11.64
C VAL A 56 -17.08 7.19 10.29
N ALA A 57 -18.30 7.15 9.75
CA ALA A 57 -18.56 6.54 8.46
C ALA A 57 -17.95 7.37 7.32
N ASP A 58 -18.04 8.70 7.40
CA ASP A 58 -17.44 9.63 6.45
C ASP A 58 -15.90 9.53 6.43
N ALA A 59 -15.26 9.42 7.60
CA ALA A 59 -13.81 9.23 7.68
C ALA A 59 -13.36 7.86 7.13
N LEU A 60 -14.18 6.82 7.29
CA LEU A 60 -13.89 5.50 6.72
C LEU A 60 -14.12 5.44 5.22
N SER A 61 -15.14 6.11 4.68
CA SER A 61 -15.39 6.14 3.24
C SER A 61 -14.35 6.95 2.48
N ARG A 62 -13.77 7.98 3.09
CA ARG A 62 -12.73 8.82 2.48
C ARG A 62 -11.34 8.20 2.49
N LYS A 63 -11.08 7.20 3.34
CA LYS A 63 -9.76 6.55 3.41
C LYS A 63 -9.34 5.87 2.11
N ASP A 64 -10.29 5.38 1.32
CA ASP A 64 -9.99 4.72 0.05
C ASP A 64 -9.78 5.73 -1.10
N GLU A 65 -10.29 6.96 -0.97
CA GLU A 65 -10.00 8.07 -1.91
C GLU A 65 -8.61 8.67 -1.67
N ASP A 66 -8.12 8.63 -0.42
CA ASP A 66 -6.80 9.11 -0.01
C ASP A 66 -5.66 8.09 -0.22
N VAL A 67 -5.88 6.95 -0.88
CA VAL A 67 -4.79 5.96 -1.11
C VAL A 67 -3.67 6.56 -1.95
N GLU A 68 -3.99 7.45 -2.89
CA GLU A 68 -3.01 8.24 -3.64
C GLU A 68 -2.22 9.20 -2.73
N ALA A 69 -2.87 9.80 -1.73
CA ALA A 69 -2.23 10.66 -0.73
C ALA A 69 -1.40 9.86 0.29
N PHE A 70 -1.81 8.63 0.62
CA PHE A 70 -1.10 7.74 1.54
C PHE A 70 0.17 7.16 0.91
N LEU A 71 0.16 6.85 -0.39
CA LEU A 71 1.37 6.50 -1.14
C LEU A 71 2.37 7.67 -1.22
N CYS A 72 1.87 8.92 -1.34
CA CYS A 72 2.72 10.11 -1.27
C CYS A 72 3.29 10.36 0.15
N ALA A 73 2.61 9.91 1.20
CA ALA A 73 3.02 10.12 2.59
C ALA A 73 4.10 9.15 3.08
N ILE A 74 4.30 8.01 2.40
CA ILE A 74 5.46 7.15 2.63
C ILE A 74 6.62 7.72 1.82
N SER A 75 7.26 8.78 2.33
CA SER A 75 8.57 9.16 1.84
C SER A 75 9.55 8.06 2.24
N ILE A 76 9.80 7.12 1.33
CA ILE A 76 11.00 6.31 1.43
C ILE A 76 12.13 7.32 1.19
N ILE A 77 12.82 7.71 2.26
CA ILE A 77 14.10 8.39 2.15
C ILE A 77 15.00 7.41 1.40
N GLN A 78 15.08 7.53 0.08
CA GLN A 78 16.14 6.94 -0.70
C GLN A 78 17.33 7.88 -0.52
N PRO A 79 18.32 7.52 0.31
CA PRO A 79 19.49 8.36 0.43
C PRO A 79 20.20 8.45 -0.93
N ASP A 80 20.66 9.64 -1.29
CA ASP A 80 21.20 9.96 -2.63
C ASP A 80 22.31 8.99 -3.08
N TRP A 81 23.06 8.45 -2.12
CA TRP A 81 24.13 7.49 -2.40
C TRP A 81 23.65 6.16 -3.01
N ILE A 82 22.37 5.77 -2.84
CA ILE A 82 21.80 4.57 -3.50
C ILE A 82 21.67 4.80 -5.01
N ILE A 83 21.36 6.04 -5.42
CA ILE A 83 21.28 6.42 -6.84
C ILE A 83 22.69 6.42 -7.44
N GLU A 84 23.67 7.03 -6.74
CA GLU A 84 25.07 7.01 -7.16
C GLU A 84 25.62 5.58 -7.29
N ALA A 85 25.29 4.68 -6.34
CA ALA A 85 25.68 3.27 -6.41
C ALA A 85 25.09 2.53 -7.63
N ARG A 86 23.85 2.85 -8.01
CA ARG A 86 23.20 2.26 -9.18
C ARG A 86 23.87 2.69 -10.48
N ASP A 87 24.26 3.96 -10.58
CA ASP A 87 24.98 4.45 -11.76
C ASP A 87 26.40 3.86 -11.86
N GLU A 88 27.08 3.65 -10.72
CA GLU A 88 28.35 2.93 -10.70
C GLU A 88 28.23 1.47 -11.19
N TRP A 89 27.16 0.75 -10.84
CA TRP A 89 26.95 -0.62 -11.32
C TRP A 89 26.72 -0.69 -12.83
N LYS A 90 26.08 0.34 -13.43
CA LYS A 90 25.92 0.42 -14.88
C LYS A 90 27.24 0.69 -15.60
N ASN A 91 28.14 1.42 -14.96
CA ASN A 91 29.45 1.76 -15.53
C ASN A 91 30.47 0.61 -15.42
N ASP A 92 30.27 -0.36 -14.52
CA ASP A 92 31.17 -1.50 -14.35
C ASP A 92 30.65 -2.73 -15.13
N GLU A 93 31.31 -3.04 -16.25
CA GLU A 93 31.00 -4.18 -17.12
C GLU A 93 31.01 -5.53 -16.36
N LYS A 94 31.86 -5.67 -15.33
CA LYS A 94 31.93 -6.90 -14.53
C LYS A 94 30.75 -7.05 -13.57
N VAL A 95 30.22 -5.93 -13.08
CA VAL A 95 29.06 -5.93 -12.19
C VAL A 95 27.78 -6.10 -13.01
N TRP A 96 27.69 -5.46 -14.17
CA TRP A 96 26.55 -5.62 -15.06
C TRP A 96 26.36 -7.07 -15.54
N THR A 97 27.45 -7.73 -15.95
CA THR A 97 27.41 -9.16 -16.32
C THR A 97 27.04 -10.08 -15.15
N LEU A 98 27.38 -9.69 -13.90
CA LEU A 98 26.94 -10.40 -12.70
C LEU A 98 25.44 -10.19 -12.43
N ILE A 99 24.93 -8.97 -12.58
CA ILE A 99 23.50 -8.65 -12.42
C ILE A 99 22.65 -9.43 -13.43
N GLU A 100 23.07 -9.45 -14.70
CA GLU A 100 22.37 -10.17 -15.76
C GLU A 100 22.32 -11.68 -15.49
N ARG A 101 23.42 -12.26 -15.00
CA ARG A 101 23.45 -13.67 -14.57
C ARG A 101 22.51 -13.96 -13.40
N LEU A 102 22.47 -13.07 -12.40
CA LEU A 102 21.60 -13.21 -11.24
C LEU A 102 20.11 -12.99 -11.55
N GLN A 103 19.79 -12.24 -12.61
CA GLN A 103 18.42 -12.07 -13.11
C GLN A 103 17.93 -13.33 -13.85
N GLN A 104 18.82 -13.99 -14.60
CA GLN A 104 18.50 -15.24 -15.31
C GLN A 104 18.47 -16.44 -14.37
N ASP A 105 19.34 -16.47 -13.36
CA ASP A 105 19.48 -17.58 -12.43
C ASP A 105 19.23 -17.10 -10.99
N SER A 106 17.95 -17.07 -10.61
CA SER A 106 17.47 -16.58 -9.30
C SER A 106 17.87 -17.48 -8.12
N GLY A 107 18.61 -18.57 -8.36
CA GLY A 107 19.08 -19.53 -7.36
C GLY A 107 20.60 -19.74 -7.29
N ALA A 108 21.40 -19.08 -8.13
CA ALA A 108 22.82 -19.41 -8.27
C ALA A 108 23.75 -18.37 -7.62
N SER A 109 23.78 -18.36 -6.28
CA SER A 109 25.00 -18.26 -5.45
C SER A 109 24.62 -17.84 -4.04
N ASP A 110 25.04 -18.62 -3.03
CA ASP A 110 24.92 -18.31 -1.60
C ASP A 110 25.59 -16.97 -1.20
N THR A 111 26.32 -16.35 -2.12
CA THR A 111 27.11 -15.14 -1.87
C THR A 111 26.52 -13.85 -2.41
N PHE A 112 25.85 -13.87 -3.58
CA PHE A 112 25.28 -12.66 -4.21
C PHE A 112 23.80 -12.85 -4.51
N THR A 113 22.98 -11.89 -4.12
CA THR A 113 21.53 -11.91 -4.40
C THR A 113 21.09 -10.61 -5.02
N TRP A 114 20.31 -10.69 -6.10
CA TRP A 114 19.66 -9.55 -6.72
C TRP A 114 18.22 -9.39 -6.18
N LYS A 115 17.91 -8.27 -5.53
CA LYS A 115 16.58 -7.98 -4.97
C LYS A 115 16.26 -6.49 -5.09
N ASN A 116 15.08 -6.14 -5.58
CA ASN A 116 14.56 -4.78 -5.66
C ASN A 116 15.57 -3.78 -6.28
N ASP A 117 16.05 -4.06 -7.49
CA ASP A 117 17.04 -3.24 -8.21
C ASP A 117 18.32 -2.94 -7.42
N SER A 118 18.69 -3.84 -6.50
CA SER A 118 19.82 -3.70 -5.60
C SER A 118 20.64 -4.98 -5.57
N LEU A 119 21.96 -4.86 -5.71
CA LEU A 119 22.90 -5.97 -5.62
C LEU A 119 23.35 -6.17 -4.17
N TRP A 120 23.11 -7.36 -3.63
CA TRP A 120 23.49 -7.73 -2.26
C TRP A 120 24.59 -8.78 -2.25
N TYR A 121 25.51 -8.65 -1.30
CA TYR A 121 26.54 -9.63 -0.96
C TYR A 121 26.41 -10.04 0.51
N LYS A 122 26.08 -11.31 0.77
CA LYS A 122 25.89 -11.85 2.15
C LYS A 122 25.07 -10.91 3.06
N ASP A 123 23.91 -10.48 2.56
CA ASP A 123 22.97 -9.58 3.26
C ASP A 123 23.45 -8.12 3.45
N ARG A 124 24.50 -7.70 2.72
CA ARG A 124 24.98 -6.31 2.68
C ARG A 124 24.90 -5.77 1.26
N LEU A 125 24.47 -4.52 1.11
CA LEU A 125 24.45 -3.87 -0.19
C LEU A 125 25.88 -3.77 -0.77
N TYR A 126 26.07 -4.21 -2.01
CA TYR A 126 27.37 -4.23 -2.66
C TYR A 126 27.72 -2.86 -3.25
N LEU A 127 28.80 -2.25 -2.78
CA LEU A 127 29.37 -1.03 -3.34
C LEU A 127 30.65 -1.36 -4.13
N CYS A 128 30.79 -0.78 -5.32
CA CYS A 128 31.95 -0.97 -6.19
C CYS A 128 33.26 -0.68 -5.45
N LYS A 129 34.33 -1.43 -5.78
CA LYS A 129 35.63 -1.28 -5.12
C LYS A 129 36.25 0.10 -5.30
N SER A 130 35.94 0.76 -6.41
CA SER A 130 36.36 2.11 -6.81
C SER A 130 35.54 3.25 -6.18
N SER A 131 34.46 2.95 -5.47
CA SER A 131 33.49 3.96 -5.04
C SER A 131 33.97 4.81 -3.86
N GLN A 132 33.86 6.14 -4.00
CA GLN A 132 34.02 7.11 -2.90
C GLN A 132 32.84 7.05 -1.89
N LEU A 133 31.74 6.39 -2.25
CA LEU A 133 30.56 6.23 -1.40
C LEU A 133 30.85 5.42 -0.13
N LYS A 134 31.84 4.53 -0.17
CA LYS A 134 32.28 3.78 1.02
C LYS A 134 32.69 4.72 2.14
N GLN A 135 33.39 5.82 1.84
CA GLN A 135 33.79 6.78 2.85
C GLN A 135 32.61 7.62 3.35
N LYS A 136 31.72 8.08 2.45
CA LYS A 136 30.51 8.84 2.83
C LYS A 136 29.55 8.02 3.70
N VAL A 137 29.30 6.77 3.35
CA VAL A 137 28.38 5.88 4.09
C VAL A 137 28.97 5.46 5.44
N LEU A 138 30.27 5.13 5.52
CA LEU A 138 30.91 4.79 6.79
C LEU A 138 30.95 5.98 7.76
N LEU A 139 31.23 7.20 7.28
CA LEU A 139 31.22 8.40 8.11
C LEU A 139 29.80 8.77 8.59
N GLY A 140 28.79 8.68 7.72
CA GLY A 140 27.41 8.99 8.08
C GLY A 140 26.78 7.99 9.06
N THR A 141 27.11 6.70 8.94
CA THR A 141 26.57 5.64 9.82
C THR A 141 27.29 5.53 11.16
N ALA A 142 28.58 5.88 11.22
CA ALA A 142 29.34 5.89 12.49
C ALA A 142 28.74 6.88 13.52
N HIS A 143 28.29 8.06 13.08
CA HIS A 143 27.64 9.05 13.94
C HIS A 143 26.32 8.58 14.56
N LEU A 144 25.62 7.64 13.92
CA LEU A 144 24.35 7.09 14.42
C LEU A 144 24.55 5.93 15.41
N SER A 145 25.71 5.25 15.38
CA SER A 145 26.01 4.14 16.30
C SER A 145 26.56 4.58 17.67
N SER A 146 26.98 5.83 17.82
CA SER A 146 27.56 6.38 19.06
C SER A 146 26.51 6.97 20.03
N ARG A 147 25.22 6.88 19.68
CA ARG A 147 24.10 7.20 20.58
C ARG A 147 23.32 5.92 20.90
N ARG A 148 23.93 5.05 21.70
CA ARG A 148 23.22 4.07 22.54
C ARG A 148 23.81 4.08 23.92
#